data_AF-A0A924SDG5-F1
#
_entry.id   AF-A0A924SDG5-F1
#
_cell.length_a   1.000
_cell.length_b   1.000
_cell.length_c   1.000
_cell.angle_alpha   90.00
_cell.angle_beta   90.00
_cell.angle_gamma   90.00
#
_symmetry.space_group_name_H-M   'P 1'
#
loop_
_entity.id
_entity.type
_entity.pdbx_description
1 polymer ?
#
loop_
_entity_poly.entity_id
_entity_poly.type
_entity_poly.pdbx_seq_one_letter_code
_entity_poly.pdbx_strand_id
1 'polypeptide(L)' 'MRAEERTGWLLAAPSAAFLLAFSVYPVIFALALVMLHWDLVTTPTFAGAENVRLLAGDARFWQAVGNTFVFL' A
#
# COMPACT_ATOMS: atom_id res chain seq x y z
N MET A 1 -20.26 23.63 -14.96
CA MET A 1 -19.86 22.53 -15.85
C MET A 1 -20.86 22.41 -16.97
N ARG A 2 -20.41 22.42 -18.22
CA ARG A 2 -21.28 22.20 -19.39
C ARG A 2 -21.74 20.73 -19.41
N ALA A 3 -22.89 20.45 -20.04
CA ALA A 3 -23.42 19.08 -20.11
C ALA A 3 -22.42 18.10 -20.72
N GLU A 4 -21.64 18.54 -21.71
CA GLU A 4 -20.57 17.78 -22.37
C GLU A 4 -19.46 17.37 -21.41
N GLU A 5 -19.06 18.24 -20.48
CA GLU A 5 -18.04 17.95 -19.47
C GLU A 5 -18.51 16.87 -18.49
N ARG A 6 -19.79 16.93 -18.06
CA ARG A 6 -20.37 15.91 -17.16
C ARG A 6 -20.41 14.54 -17.83
N THR A 7 -20.76 14.49 -19.11
CA THR A 7 -20.76 13.24 -19.88
C THR A 7 -19.35 12.68 -20.04
N GLY A 8 -18.34 13.52 -20.28
CA GLY A 8 -16.94 13.12 -20.32
C GLY A 8 -16.47 12.47 -19.01
N TRP A 9 -16.79 13.09 -17.87
CA TRP A 9 -16.49 12.51 -16.55
C TRP A 9 -17.23 11.20 -16.28
N LEU A 10 -18.50 11.09 -16.68
CA LEU A 10 -19.27 9.85 -16.51
C LEU A 10 -18.71 8.69 -17.36
N LEU A 11 -18.21 8.98 -18.57
CA LEU A 11 -17.57 8.00 -19.43
C LEU A 11 -16.19 7.56 -18.90
N ALA A 12 -15.42 8.48 -18.31
CA ALA A 12 -14.13 8.18 -17.71
C ALA A 12 -14.24 7.58 -16.30
N ALA A 13 -15.35 7.82 -15.59
CA ALA A 13 -15.57 7.36 -14.23
C ALA A 13 -15.34 5.85 -14.01
N PRO A 14 -15.85 4.91 -14.84
CA PRO A 14 -15.65 3.49 -14.60
C PRO A 14 -14.18 3.07 -14.73
N SER A 15 -13.46 3.58 -15.73
CA SER A 15 -12.04 3.27 -15.91
C SER A 15 -11.17 3.92 -14.84
N ALA A 16 -11.46 5.17 -14.47
CA ALA A 16 -10.80 5.87 -13.37
C ALA A 16 -11.03 5.17 -12.02
N ALA A 17 -12.28 4.76 -11.74
CA ALA A 17 -12.61 4.02 -10.52
C ALA A 17 -11.89 2.67 -10.48
N PHE A 18 -11.85 1.95 -11.61
CA PHE A 18 -11.10 0.69 -11.72
C PHE A 18 -9.60 0.91 -11.47
N LEU A 19 -8.99 1.91 -12.12
CA LEU A 19 -7.58 2.24 -11.93
C LEU A 19 -7.27 2.58 -10.47
N LEU A 20 -8.11 3.40 -9.84
CA LEU A 20 -7.95 3.77 -8.43
C LEU A 20 -8.09 2.55 -7.53
N ALA A 21 -9.13 1.73 -7.71
CA ALA A 21 -9.32 0.52 -6.93
C ALA A 21 -8.12 -0.42 -7.08
N PHE A 22 -7.68 -0.68 -8.30
CA PHE A 22 -6.57 -1.57 -8.60
C PHE A 22 -5.23 -1.05 -8.05
N SER A 23 -5.02 0.27 -8.04
CA SER A 23 -3.77 0.87 -7.55
C SER A 23 -3.75 1.03 -6.03
N VAL A 24 -4.87 1.38 -5.42
CA VAL A 24 -4.97 1.71 -3.99
C VAL A 24 -5.19 0.45 -3.14
N TYR A 25 -5.99 -0.50 -3.62
CA TYR A 25 -6.27 -1.75 -2.91
C TYR A 25 -5.00 -2.50 -2.46
N PRO A 26 -3.99 -2.77 -3.32
CA PRO A 26 -2.80 -3.50 -2.90
C PRO A 26 -1.99 -2.73 -1.85
N VAL A 27 -1.99 -1.39 -1.89
CA VAL A 27 -1.31 -0.56 -0.89
C VAL A 27 -2.01 -0.68 0.46
N ILE A 28 -3.33 -0.56 0.49
CA ILE A 28 -4.11 -0.73 1.73
C ILE A 28 -3.93 -2.15 2.27
N PHE A 29 -3.94 -3.16 1.41
CA PHE A 29 -3.73 -4.54 1.79
C PHE A 29 -2.33 -4.73 2.40
N ALA A 30 -1.28 -4.21 1.78
CA ALA A 30 0.08 -4.25 2.32
C ALA A 30 0.18 -3.56 3.69
N LEU A 31 -0.48 -2.43 3.89
CA LEU A 31 -0.55 -1.76 5.19
C LEU A 31 -1.28 -2.60 6.25
N ALA A 32 -2.33 -3.32 5.87
CA ALA A 32 -3.01 -4.26 6.76
C ALA A 32 -2.08 -5.42 7.14
N LEU A 33 -1.32 -5.98 6.19
CA LEU A 33 -0.36 -7.07 6.43
C LEU A 33 0.69 -6.70 7.47
N VAL A 34 1.12 -5.44 7.53
CA VAL A 34 2.09 -4.98 8.54
C VAL A 34 1.58 -5.19 9.97
N MET A 35 0.25 -5.21 10.18
CA MET A 35 -0.36 -5.47 11.49
C MET A 35 -0.52 -6.96 11.83
N LEU A 36 -0.15 -7.86 10.91
CA LEU A 36 -0.29 -9.30 11.06
C LEU A 36 1.09 -9.97 11.13
N HIS A 37 1.22 -10.98 11.97
CA HIS A 37 2.27 -11.99 11.82
C HIS A 37 1.77 -13.00 10.79
N TRP A 38 2.23 -12.84 9.55
CA TRP A 38 1.80 -13.70 8.46
C TRP A 38 2.87 -13.84 7.39
N ASP A 39 3.23 -15.09 7.09
CA ASP A 39 4.21 -15.49 6.08
C ASP A 39 3.55 -16.05 4.79
N LEU A 40 2.25 -15.81 4.61
CA LEU A 40 1.40 -16.32 3.54
C LEU A 40 1.19 -17.85 3.52
N VAL A 41 1.82 -18.60 4.41
CA VAL A 41 1.72 -20.07 4.49
C VAL A 41 0.95 -20.50 5.74
N THR A 42 1.24 -19.86 6.87
CA THR A 42 0.64 -20.15 8.17
C THR A 42 -0.64 -19.35 8.40
N THR A 43 -1.41 -19.73 9.43
CA THR A 43 -2.59 -18.97 9.82
C THR A 43 -2.16 -17.59 10.34
N PRO A 44 -2.71 -16.49 9.80
CA PRO A 44 -2.35 -15.15 10.24
C PRO A 44 -2.74 -14.91 11.70
N THR A 45 -1.85 -14.28 12.46
CA THR A 45 -2.14 -13.79 13.82
C THR A 45 -2.02 -12.27 13.88
N PHE A 46 -2.83 -11.63 14.72
CA PHE A 46 -2.80 -10.17 14.86
C PHE A 46 -1.61 -9.76 15.74
N ALA A 47 -0.68 -9.00 15.17
CA ALA A 47 0.55 -8.54 15.81
C ALA A 47 0.49 -7.05 16.24
N GLY A 48 -0.58 -6.33 15.89
CA GLY A 48 -0.73 -4.92 16.22
C GLY A 48 0.38 -4.07 15.58
N ALA A 49 1.21 -3.43 16.40
CA ALA A 49 2.32 -2.59 15.95
C ALA A 49 3.70 -3.25 16.14
N GLU A 50 3.74 -4.54 16.52
CA GLU A 50 4.98 -5.24 16.86
C GLU A 50 5.97 -5.29 15.68
N ASN A 51 5.52 -5.67 14.49
CA ASN A 51 6.33 -5.69 13.28
C ASN A 51 6.98 -4.33 12.98
N VAL A 52 6.23 -3.25 13.16
CA VAL A 52 6.72 -1.88 12.95
C VAL A 52 7.80 -1.53 13.95
N ARG A 53 7.62 -1.89 15.23
CA ARG A 53 8.61 -1.63 16.29
C ARG A 53 9.89 -2.44 16.07
N LEU A 54 9.75 -3.71 15.68
CA LEU A 54 10.88 -4.58 15.34
C LEU A 54 11.70 -3.98 14.20
N LEU A 55 11.05 -3.56 13.13
CA LEU A 55 11.71 -2.98 11.96
C LEU A 55 12.34 -1.61 12.27
N ALA A 56 11.64 -0.77 13.04
CA ALA A 56 12.15 0.54 13.45
C ALA A 56 13.41 0.44 14.32
N GLY A 57 13.58 -0.66 15.07
CA GLY A 57 14.79 -0.95 15.84
C GLY A 57 15.92 -1.64 15.07
N ASP A 58 15.70 -2.08 13.82
CA ASP A 58 16.72 -2.81 13.05
C ASP A 58 17.66 -1.85 12.32
N ALA A 59 18.92 -1.79 12.75
CA ALA A 59 19.94 -0.96 12.12
C ALA A 59 20.20 -1.33 10.64
N ARG A 60 20.07 -2.62 10.28
CA ARG A 60 20.27 -3.08 8.90
C ARG A 60 19.14 -2.62 7.99
N PHE A 61 17.92 -2.54 8.52
CA PHE A 61 16.79 -1.98 7.78
C PHE A 61 17.10 -0.53 7.38
N TRP A 62 17.52 0.30 8.33
CA TRP A 62 17.85 1.71 8.05
C TRP A 62 19.06 1.87 7.12
N GLN A 63 20.06 1.00 7.23
CA GLN A 63 21.17 0.96 6.28
C GLN A 63 20.68 0.65 4.86
N ALA A 64 19.80 -0.34 4.68
CA ALA A 64 19.24 -0.69 3.38
C ALA A 64 18.36 0.43 2.80
N VAL A 65 17.58 1.10 3.64
CA VAL A 65 16.79 2.29 3.26
C VAL A 65 17.71 3.40 2.79
N GLY A 66 18.77 3.72 3.55
CA GLY A 66 19.76 4.72 3.17
C GLY A 66 20.45 4.40 1.85
N ASN A 67 20.87 3.14 1.67
CA ASN A 67 21.44 2.68 0.40
C ASN A 67 20.47 2.89 -0.76
N THR A 68 19.19 2.54 -0.59
CA THR A 68 18.16 2.74 -1.63
C THR A 68 18.06 4.21 -2.05
N PHE A 69 18.05 5.14 -1.10
CA PHE A 69 18.03 6.58 -1.40
C PHE A 69 19.32 7.10 -2.06
N VAL A 70 20.46 6.46 -1.81
CA VAL A 70 21.73 6.82 -2.48
C VAL A 70 21.76 6.34 -3.93
N PHE A 71 21.12 5.21 -4.23
CA PHE A 71 21.09 4.61 -5.57
C PHE A 71 19.96 5.14 -6.47
N LEU A 72 18.86 5.62 -5.90
CA LEU A 72 17.76 6.28 -6.63
C LEU A 72 18.13 7.72 -7.01
#